data_AF-A0A2N1Q9M9-F1
#
_entry.id   AF-A0A2N1Q9M9-F1
#
_cell.length_a   1.000
_cell.length_b   1.000
_cell.length_c   1.000
_cell.angle_alpha   90.00
_cell.angle_beta   90.00
_cell.angle_gamma   90.00
#
_symmetry.space_group_name_H-M   'P 1'
#
loop_
_entity.id
_entity.type
_entity.pdbx_description
1 polymer ?
#
loop_
_entity_poly.entity_id
_entity_poly.type
_entity_poly.pdbx_seq_one_letter_code
_entity_poly.pdbx_strand_id
1 'polypeptide(L)'
;MNEFEWFNKITCGGYHTLMLTNESRLYGFGSNTSFQIASQALTHSSLPIDITSQLSLLEGETIVDVDSGDYFNILLTSNGRILTWGSNFNGEMGIGTNISDQLVHDITGSFNIGESDSIIKIKAGDNYGIVITEEKRVFTWGFNGAGQLGDGTTTNRLSPVEITTAIPLNLGETIEVISTSHDFVHLVTSTGRIFVWGQNSNGYFGNGNTTSSLSPIIIEPNFELGVGEKINYISAAYEYVFAISSEYRVFVWGINYDSAFGVATPSSSNTPIEITEALSDYLNYPVIEIITGGRATTFISSAGTLATAGTSLYGQLGDTDTAILHTPKIYVTEVYDLLYESVIDHEFITFEGYVFDGWYCEVERILLSDYTTMPAKDIDLYGIYMKDES
;
A
#
# COMPACT_ATOMS: atom_id res chain seq x y z
N MET A 1 -6.96 5.36 23.32
CA MET A 1 -6.71 6.62 22.62
C MET A 1 -7.35 7.74 23.40
N ASN A 2 -6.74 8.92 23.39
CA ASN A 2 -7.37 10.13 23.95
C ASN A 2 -8.29 10.78 22.91
N GLU A 3 -8.98 11.86 23.26
CA GLU A 3 -9.99 12.49 22.40
C GLU A 3 -9.43 13.24 21.18
N PHE A 4 -8.13 13.55 21.15
CA PHE A 4 -7.45 14.26 20.06
C PHE A 4 -6.57 13.34 19.20
N GLU A 5 -6.69 12.04 19.41
CA GLU A 5 -5.87 11.05 18.73
C GLU A 5 -6.68 10.32 17.67
N TRP A 6 -6.16 10.31 16.44
CA TRP A 6 -6.77 9.64 15.31
C TRP A 6 -5.73 8.88 14.49
N PHE A 7 -6.18 7.90 13.72
CA PHE A 7 -5.34 7.18 12.78
C PHE A 7 -5.06 8.04 11.55
N ASN A 8 -3.79 8.24 11.22
CA ASN A 8 -3.38 8.96 10.01
C ASN A 8 -2.87 8.03 8.91
N LYS A 9 -2.51 6.78 9.26
CA LYS A 9 -2.17 5.73 8.29
C LYS A 9 -2.66 4.36 8.73
N ILE A 10 -3.22 3.61 7.79
CA ILE A 10 -3.54 2.20 7.97
C ILE A 10 -2.81 1.40 6.90
N THR A 11 -2.11 0.36 7.32
CA THR A 11 -1.49 -0.60 6.41
C THR A 11 -1.95 -2.02 6.65
N CYS A 12 -2.19 -2.75 5.57
CA CYS A 12 -2.68 -4.13 5.62
C CYS A 12 -1.66 -5.05 4.96
N GLY A 13 -1.14 -6.00 5.73
CA GLY A 13 -0.40 -7.14 5.21
C GLY A 13 -1.33 -8.31 4.88
N GLY A 14 -0.77 -9.48 4.61
CA GLY A 14 -1.55 -10.65 4.17
C GLY A 14 -2.62 -11.07 5.18
N TYR A 15 -2.29 -11.02 6.47
CA TYR A 15 -3.16 -11.49 7.56
C TYR A 15 -3.17 -10.57 8.78
N HIS A 16 -2.63 -9.36 8.66
CA HIS A 16 -2.51 -8.43 9.77
C HIS A 16 -2.68 -6.99 9.30
N THR A 17 -3.04 -6.12 10.23
CA THR A 17 -3.22 -4.69 10.00
C THR A 17 -2.42 -3.92 11.02
N LEU A 18 -1.72 -2.87 10.56
CA LEU A 18 -1.12 -1.87 11.43
C LEU A 18 -1.82 -0.52 11.24
N MET A 19 -1.96 0.22 12.32
CA MET A 19 -2.58 1.54 12.32
C MET A 19 -1.68 2.52 13.08
N LEU A 20 -1.22 3.56 12.39
CA LEU A 20 -0.42 4.64 12.94
C LEU A 20 -1.32 5.82 13.31
N THR A 21 -1.08 6.40 14.48
CA THR A 21 -1.79 7.59 14.95
C THR A 21 -1.01 8.87 14.70
N ASN A 22 -1.72 10.01 14.69
CA ASN A 22 -1.13 11.35 14.70
C ASN A 22 -0.19 11.59 15.90
N GLU A 23 -0.37 10.86 17.00
CA GLU A 23 0.50 10.89 18.18
C GLU A 23 1.69 9.92 18.11
N SER A 24 2.01 9.38 16.93
CA SER A 24 3.13 8.45 16.73
C SER A 24 3.02 7.15 17.54
N ARG A 25 1.80 6.66 17.73
CA ARG A 25 1.55 5.33 18.31
C ARG A 25 1.19 4.35 17.22
N LEU A 26 1.72 3.14 17.34
CA LEU A 26 1.48 2.07 16.37
C LEU A 26 0.66 0.96 17.01
N TYR A 27 -0.47 0.66 16.38
CA TYR A 27 -1.37 -0.42 16.76
C TYR A 27 -1.27 -1.55 15.77
N GLY A 28 -1.37 -2.80 16.23
CA GLY A 28 -1.41 -3.97 15.37
C GLY A 28 -2.47 -4.99 15.79
N PHE A 29 -3.11 -5.63 14.81
CA PHE A 29 -4.03 -6.76 15.03
C PHE A 29 -4.06 -7.70 13.82
N GLY A 30 -4.61 -8.91 14.00
CA GLY A 30 -4.60 -9.99 13.03
C GLY A 30 -3.62 -11.10 13.43
N SER A 31 -3.14 -11.85 12.44
CA SER A 31 -2.20 -12.97 12.61
C SER A 31 -0.87 -12.51 13.20
N ASN A 32 -0.34 -13.30 14.14
CA ASN A 32 1.01 -13.11 14.68
C ASN A 32 1.85 -14.39 14.59
N THR A 33 1.49 -15.31 13.70
CA THR A 33 2.18 -16.60 13.53
C THR A 33 3.60 -16.46 12.99
N SER A 34 3.89 -15.34 12.33
CA SER A 34 5.21 -14.93 11.84
C SER A 34 5.71 -13.67 12.56
N PHE A 35 5.19 -13.37 13.75
CA PHE A 35 5.59 -12.22 14.58
C PHE A 35 5.23 -10.83 14.00
N GLN A 36 4.24 -10.75 13.10
CA GLN A 36 3.85 -9.50 12.41
C GLN A 36 3.29 -8.41 13.34
N ILE A 37 2.71 -8.79 14.47
CA ILE A 37 2.12 -7.89 15.48
C ILE A 37 3.12 -7.55 16.58
N ALA A 38 4.42 -7.87 16.44
CA ALA A 38 5.50 -7.51 17.38
C ALA A 38 5.13 -7.72 18.87
N SER A 39 4.23 -8.66 19.14
CA SER A 39 3.66 -8.90 20.46
C SER A 39 4.20 -10.20 21.04
N GLN A 40 4.15 -10.32 22.37
CA GLN A 40 4.56 -11.55 23.05
C GLN A 40 3.62 -12.73 22.79
N ALA A 41 2.42 -12.51 22.24
CA ALA A 41 1.43 -13.55 21.97
C ALA A 41 1.63 -14.18 20.58
N LEU A 42 1.84 -15.50 20.48
CA LEU A 42 2.39 -16.15 19.27
C LEU A 42 1.38 -16.55 18.17
N THR A 43 0.10 -16.24 18.30
CA THR A 43 -0.93 -16.82 17.41
C THR A 43 -1.67 -15.76 16.60
N HIS A 44 -2.39 -14.86 17.25
CA HIS A 44 -3.11 -13.75 16.62
C HIS A 44 -3.65 -12.81 17.71
N SER A 45 -4.07 -11.61 17.31
CA SER A 45 -4.91 -10.72 18.12
C SER A 45 -6.13 -10.28 17.32
N SER A 46 -7.33 -10.45 17.86
CA SER A 46 -8.55 -9.93 17.25
C SER A 46 -8.85 -8.47 17.62
N LEU A 47 -8.06 -7.89 18.53
CA LEU A 47 -8.19 -6.50 18.96
C LEU A 47 -6.89 -5.74 18.68
N PRO A 48 -6.95 -4.44 18.35
CA PRO A 48 -5.77 -3.59 18.25
C PRO A 48 -4.92 -3.62 19.53
N ILE A 49 -3.65 -3.96 19.39
CA ILE A 49 -2.64 -3.91 20.47
C ILE A 49 -1.71 -2.74 20.19
N ASP A 50 -1.46 -1.89 21.19
CA ASP A 50 -0.41 -0.87 21.12
C ASP A 50 0.97 -1.55 21.16
N ILE A 51 1.72 -1.45 20.07
CA ILE A 51 3.05 -2.06 19.88
C ILE A 51 4.18 -1.01 19.91
N THR A 52 3.86 0.23 20.29
CA THR A 52 4.81 1.35 20.24
C THR A 52 6.04 1.10 21.11
N SER A 53 5.85 0.49 22.29
CA SER A 53 6.95 0.23 23.24
C SER A 53 7.96 -0.81 22.74
N GLN A 54 7.61 -1.60 21.73
CA GLN A 54 8.43 -2.68 21.17
C GLN A 54 9.37 -2.16 20.08
N LEU A 55 9.10 -0.98 19.53
CA LEU A 55 9.88 -0.37 18.46
C LEU A 55 11.24 0.16 18.93
N SER A 56 11.47 0.27 20.25
CA SER A 56 12.73 0.79 20.81
C SER A 56 13.12 2.16 20.20
N LEU A 57 12.14 3.06 20.10
CA LEU A 57 12.34 4.44 19.62
C LEU A 57 13.28 5.20 20.56
N LEU A 58 14.10 6.08 19.98
CA LEU A 58 14.96 6.98 20.73
C LEU A 58 14.16 8.11 21.40
N GLU A 59 14.77 8.80 22.36
CA GLU A 59 14.13 9.94 23.02
C GLU A 59 13.77 11.03 22.00
N GLY A 60 12.49 11.39 21.92
CA GLY A 60 11.97 12.39 20.98
C GLY A 60 11.82 11.89 19.53
N GLU A 61 12.10 10.62 19.25
CA GLU A 61 11.90 10.03 17.94
C GLU A 61 10.43 9.68 17.70
N THR A 62 9.91 10.06 16.53
CA THR A 62 8.54 9.77 16.11
C THR A 62 8.50 8.81 14.94
N ILE A 63 7.35 8.18 14.71
CA ILE A 63 7.12 7.34 13.54
C ILE A 63 6.64 8.25 12.41
N VAL A 64 7.34 8.20 11.27
CA VAL A 64 7.00 8.97 10.07
C VAL A 64 6.15 8.13 9.13
N ASP A 65 6.51 6.87 8.96
CA ASP A 65 5.83 5.99 8.02
C ASP A 65 5.89 4.53 8.44
N VAL A 66 4.92 3.73 8.01
CA VAL A 66 4.88 2.28 8.21
C VAL A 66 4.23 1.61 7.02
N ASP A 67 4.78 0.49 6.56
CA ASP A 67 4.20 -0.30 5.47
C ASP A 67 4.32 -1.80 5.75
N SER A 68 3.36 -2.57 5.25
CA SER A 68 3.23 -4.00 5.52
C SER A 68 3.36 -4.81 4.23
N GLY A 69 4.29 -5.77 4.25
CA GLY A 69 4.27 -6.88 3.31
C GLY A 69 3.32 -7.98 3.77
N ASP A 70 3.43 -9.15 3.16
CA ASP A 70 2.54 -10.29 3.41
C ASP A 70 2.62 -10.76 4.87
N TYR A 71 3.85 -10.90 5.39
CA TYR A 71 4.11 -11.34 6.76
C TYR A 71 5.20 -10.54 7.49
N PHE A 72 5.61 -9.39 6.97
CA PHE A 72 6.65 -8.56 7.58
C PHE A 72 6.30 -7.08 7.45
N ASN A 73 7.00 -6.23 8.18
CA ASN A 73 6.74 -4.80 8.22
C ASN A 73 8.03 -4.00 8.11
N ILE A 74 7.89 -2.77 7.60
CA ILE A 74 8.93 -1.76 7.51
C ILE A 74 8.40 -0.48 8.15
N LEU A 75 9.22 0.18 8.96
CA LEU A 75 8.87 1.43 9.62
C LEU A 75 10.01 2.44 9.44
N LEU A 76 9.63 3.69 9.16
CA LEU A 76 10.51 4.84 9.05
C LEU A 76 10.30 5.77 10.24
N THR A 77 11.38 6.18 10.89
CA THR A 77 11.35 7.14 11.99
C THR A 77 11.72 8.56 11.54
N SER A 78 11.47 9.55 12.40
CA SER A 78 11.86 10.96 12.18
C SER A 78 13.36 11.20 12.08
N ASN A 79 14.18 10.25 12.52
CA ASN A 79 15.64 10.30 12.40
C ASN A 79 16.16 9.52 11.18
N GLY A 80 15.26 9.08 10.29
CA GLY A 80 15.63 8.29 9.12
C GLY A 80 16.00 6.84 9.43
N ARG A 81 15.67 6.32 10.63
CA ARG A 81 15.91 4.91 10.96
C ARG A 81 14.89 4.02 10.29
N ILE A 82 15.34 2.83 9.88
CA ILE A 82 14.49 1.78 9.33
C ILE A 82 14.41 0.62 10.28
N LEU A 83 13.21 0.38 10.78
CA LEU A 83 12.90 -0.75 11.65
C LEU A 83 12.10 -1.80 10.88
N THR A 84 12.43 -3.07 11.08
CA THR A 84 11.78 -4.20 10.40
C THR A 84 11.48 -5.34 11.37
N TRP A 85 10.36 -6.03 11.18
CA TRP A 85 9.97 -7.22 11.97
C TRP A 85 9.01 -8.12 11.20
N GLY A 86 8.86 -9.36 11.67
CA GLY A 86 7.95 -10.35 11.11
C GLY A 86 8.67 -11.56 10.52
N SER A 87 8.17 -12.05 9.37
CA SER A 87 8.79 -13.13 8.61
C SER A 87 10.13 -12.71 8.01
N ASN A 88 11.09 -13.64 7.98
CA ASN A 88 12.41 -13.42 7.40
C ASN A 88 12.91 -14.65 6.61
N PHE A 89 12.05 -15.53 6.13
CA PHE A 89 12.46 -16.75 5.44
C PHE A 89 13.25 -16.50 4.13
N ASN A 90 13.00 -15.37 3.48
CA ASN A 90 13.68 -14.93 2.26
C ASN A 90 14.62 -13.73 2.48
N GLY A 91 14.78 -13.26 3.72
CA GLY A 91 15.57 -12.07 4.04
C GLY A 91 14.75 -10.78 4.05
N GLU A 92 13.43 -10.85 4.16
CA GLU A 92 12.48 -9.73 4.12
C GLU A 92 12.75 -8.67 5.21
N MET A 93 13.35 -9.08 6.33
CA MET A 93 13.76 -8.13 7.38
C MET A 93 15.10 -7.45 7.07
N GLY A 94 15.88 -7.89 6.08
CA GLY A 94 17.13 -7.22 5.70
C GLY A 94 18.27 -7.31 6.73
N ILE A 95 18.16 -8.20 7.72
CA ILE A 95 19.08 -8.34 8.87
C ILE A 95 20.33 -9.20 8.61
N GLY A 96 20.61 -9.56 7.36
CA GLY A 96 21.76 -10.39 6.96
C GLY A 96 21.60 -11.88 7.25
N THR A 97 20.41 -12.33 7.65
CA THR A 97 20.06 -13.74 7.87
C THR A 97 18.70 -14.04 7.26
N ASN A 98 18.32 -15.31 7.19
CA ASN A 98 17.00 -15.78 6.77
C ASN A 98 16.22 -16.46 7.92
N ILE A 99 16.48 -16.01 9.14
CA ILE A 99 15.87 -16.55 10.36
C ILE A 99 14.91 -15.49 10.91
N SER A 100 13.65 -15.88 11.09
CA SER A 100 12.64 -15.03 11.73
C SER A 100 12.80 -15.06 13.25
N ASP A 101 12.59 -13.92 13.89
CA ASP A 101 12.49 -13.81 15.34
C ASP A 101 11.41 -12.78 15.74
N GLN A 102 11.17 -12.65 17.05
CA GLN A 102 10.11 -11.79 17.60
C GLN A 102 10.54 -10.33 17.75
N LEU A 103 11.78 -9.99 17.43
CA LEU A 103 12.33 -8.67 17.71
C LEU A 103 12.07 -7.72 16.56
N VAL A 104 11.99 -6.44 16.91
CA VAL A 104 12.09 -5.35 15.95
C VAL A 104 13.57 -5.04 15.75
N HIS A 105 14.03 -5.10 14.51
CA HIS A 105 15.43 -4.88 14.17
C HIS A 105 15.61 -3.53 13.49
N ASP A 106 16.66 -2.83 13.89
CA ASP A 106 17.14 -1.63 13.22
C ASP A 106 18.15 -2.01 12.13
N ILE A 107 17.79 -1.79 10.87
CA ILE A 107 18.64 -2.08 9.71
C ILE A 107 19.26 -0.83 9.08
N THR A 108 19.17 0.33 9.75
CA THR A 108 19.65 1.62 9.22
C THR A 108 21.13 1.57 8.81
N GLY A 109 21.95 0.86 9.59
CA GLY A 109 23.38 0.68 9.30
C GLY A 109 23.68 -0.12 8.02
N SER A 110 22.72 -0.89 7.51
CA SER A 110 22.91 -1.78 6.36
C SER A 110 22.89 -1.05 5.01
N PHE A 111 22.35 0.18 4.95
CA PHE A 111 22.23 0.94 3.70
C PHE A 111 23.54 1.64 3.29
N ASN A 112 24.51 1.78 4.20
CA ASN A 112 25.77 2.51 3.95
C ASN A 112 25.51 3.90 3.31
N ILE A 113 24.57 4.65 3.88
CA ILE A 113 24.30 6.04 3.52
C ILE A 113 25.20 6.97 4.36
N GLY A 114 25.65 8.08 3.78
CA GLY A 114 26.50 9.03 4.48
C GLY A 114 25.71 9.80 5.54
N GLU A 115 26.40 10.46 6.48
CA GLU A 115 25.75 11.24 7.56
C GLU A 115 24.88 12.41 7.06
N SER A 116 25.04 12.82 5.80
CA SER A 116 24.27 13.89 5.16
C SER A 116 23.06 13.41 4.35
N ASP A 117 22.85 12.10 4.25
CA ASP A 117 21.73 11.49 3.52
C ASP A 117 20.81 10.77 4.51
N SER A 118 19.52 10.76 4.23
CA SER A 118 18.52 10.14 5.10
C SER A 118 17.48 9.41 4.27
N ILE A 119 16.87 8.37 4.83
CA ILE A 119 15.79 7.64 4.17
C ILE A 119 14.48 8.42 4.39
N ILE A 120 13.74 8.64 3.30
CA ILE A 120 12.52 9.46 3.30
C ILE A 120 11.28 8.73 2.80
N LYS A 121 11.44 7.58 2.13
CA LYS A 121 10.32 6.76 1.66
C LYS A 121 10.62 5.30 1.87
N ILE A 122 9.60 4.57 2.30
CA ILE A 122 9.62 3.12 2.45
C ILE A 122 8.47 2.52 1.66
N LYS A 123 8.67 1.29 1.18
CA LYS A 123 7.59 0.41 0.71
C LYS A 123 7.92 -1.05 0.96
N ALA A 124 6.89 -1.81 1.29
CA ALA A 124 6.91 -3.26 1.30
C ALA A 124 6.16 -3.77 0.05
N GLY A 125 6.78 -4.66 -0.71
CA GLY A 125 6.02 -5.66 -1.46
C GLY A 125 5.74 -6.86 -0.57
N ASP A 126 5.15 -7.92 -1.13
CA ASP A 126 4.70 -9.08 -0.34
C ASP A 126 5.85 -9.68 0.51
N ASN A 127 7.03 -9.87 -0.09
CA ASN A 127 8.18 -10.44 0.60
C ASN A 127 9.50 -9.69 0.30
N TYR A 128 9.44 -8.38 0.06
CA TYR A 128 10.64 -7.57 -0.18
C TYR A 128 10.42 -6.12 0.22
N GLY A 129 11.49 -5.43 0.60
CA GLY A 129 11.45 -4.01 0.95
C GLY A 129 12.13 -3.14 -0.09
N ILE A 130 11.66 -1.91 -0.21
CA ILE A 130 12.26 -0.84 -0.99
C ILE A 130 12.35 0.42 -0.13
N VAL A 131 13.48 1.12 -0.18
CA VAL A 131 13.59 2.47 0.38
C VAL A 131 14.22 3.45 -0.60
N ILE A 132 13.90 4.73 -0.39
CA ILE A 132 14.48 5.86 -1.13
C ILE A 132 15.05 6.89 -0.16
N THR A 133 16.25 7.38 -0.48
CA THR A 133 16.93 8.42 0.29
C THR A 133 16.69 9.83 -0.25
N GLU A 134 17.03 10.87 0.51
CA GLU A 134 16.99 12.27 0.08
C GLU A 134 17.88 12.52 -1.14
N GLU A 135 19.03 11.83 -1.21
CA GLU A 135 19.90 11.83 -2.39
C GLU A 135 19.38 10.96 -3.54
N LYS A 136 18.13 10.48 -3.46
CA LYS A 136 17.42 9.70 -4.48
C LYS A 136 18.05 8.33 -4.73
N ARG A 137 18.80 7.82 -3.75
CA ARG A 137 19.33 6.45 -3.81
C ARG A 137 18.20 5.47 -3.55
N VAL A 138 18.20 4.35 -4.26
CA VAL A 138 17.16 3.32 -4.15
C VAL A 138 17.79 2.02 -3.70
N PHE A 139 17.26 1.46 -2.62
CA PHE A 139 17.70 0.18 -2.09
C PHE A 139 16.55 -0.81 -2.04
N THR A 140 16.88 -2.08 -2.24
CA THR A 140 15.92 -3.19 -2.22
C THR A 140 16.49 -4.39 -1.44
N TRP A 141 15.65 -5.21 -0.82
CA TRP A 141 16.07 -6.47 -0.17
C TRP A 141 14.92 -7.45 -0.03
N GLY A 142 15.21 -8.71 0.32
CA GLY A 142 14.22 -9.76 0.52
C GLY A 142 14.17 -10.77 -0.63
N PHE A 143 12.97 -11.28 -0.91
CA PHE A 143 12.70 -12.25 -1.96
C PHE A 143 12.93 -11.68 -3.36
N ASN A 144 13.52 -12.47 -4.27
CA ASN A 144 13.87 -12.03 -5.62
C ASN A 144 13.58 -13.07 -6.70
N GLY A 145 12.67 -14.02 -6.47
CA GLY A 145 12.43 -15.14 -7.41
C GLY A 145 12.02 -14.70 -8.82
N ALA A 146 11.39 -13.54 -8.95
CA ALA A 146 10.94 -12.94 -10.20
C ALA A 146 11.79 -11.75 -10.68
N GLY A 147 12.84 -11.38 -9.94
CA GLY A 147 13.63 -10.18 -10.20
C GLY A 147 13.02 -8.90 -9.61
N GLN A 148 12.09 -8.99 -8.66
CA GLN A 148 11.41 -7.85 -8.03
C GLN A 148 12.35 -6.89 -7.27
N LEU A 149 13.59 -7.31 -6.98
CA LEU A 149 14.61 -6.42 -6.42
C LEU A 149 15.29 -5.53 -7.47
N GLY A 150 15.19 -5.84 -8.77
CA GLY A 150 15.72 -4.99 -9.83
C GLY A 150 17.25 -4.95 -9.91
N ASP A 151 17.95 -5.84 -9.21
CA ASP A 151 19.41 -5.87 -9.09
C ASP A 151 20.11 -6.64 -10.24
N GLY A 152 19.36 -7.01 -11.28
CA GLY A 152 19.83 -7.80 -12.43
C GLY A 152 19.95 -9.29 -12.14
N THR A 153 19.46 -9.77 -11.01
CA THR A 153 19.51 -11.18 -10.60
C THR A 153 18.13 -11.71 -10.20
N THR A 154 18.08 -12.99 -9.84
CA THR A 154 16.92 -13.63 -9.18
C THR A 154 17.29 -14.19 -7.80
N THR A 155 18.35 -13.65 -7.20
CA THR A 155 18.86 -14.13 -5.91
C THR A 155 18.32 -13.26 -4.79
N ASN A 156 17.75 -13.90 -3.76
CA ASN A 156 17.29 -13.20 -2.56
C ASN A 156 18.42 -12.39 -1.93
N ARG A 157 18.08 -11.24 -1.36
CA ARG A 157 19.04 -10.35 -0.69
C ARG A 157 18.70 -10.27 0.78
N LEU A 158 19.52 -10.90 1.61
CA LEU A 158 19.35 -10.90 3.06
C LEU A 158 19.69 -9.55 3.70
N SER A 159 20.29 -8.63 2.94
CA SER A 159 20.60 -7.25 3.34
C SER A 159 20.30 -6.30 2.18
N PRO A 160 19.98 -5.02 2.45
CA PRO A 160 19.83 -3.98 1.44
C PRO A 160 20.91 -3.99 0.37
N VAL A 161 20.48 -3.98 -0.90
CA VAL A 161 21.34 -3.74 -2.06
C VAL A 161 20.88 -2.46 -2.76
N GLU A 162 21.83 -1.63 -3.16
CA GLU A 162 21.56 -0.41 -3.91
C GLU A 162 21.36 -0.70 -5.40
N ILE A 163 20.31 -0.13 -5.99
CA ILE A 163 19.97 -0.24 -7.41
C ILE A 163 19.89 1.12 -8.12
N THR A 164 20.32 2.21 -7.46
CA THR A 164 20.22 3.60 -7.94
C THR A 164 20.69 3.77 -9.39
N THR A 165 21.79 3.13 -9.78
CA THR A 165 22.35 3.26 -11.14
C THR A 165 21.46 2.66 -12.23
N ALA A 166 20.56 1.75 -11.88
CA ALA A 166 19.60 1.17 -12.81
C ALA A 166 18.36 2.08 -13.03
N ILE A 167 18.20 3.14 -12.23
CA ILE A 167 17.10 4.11 -12.33
C ILE A 167 17.69 5.47 -12.74
N PRO A 168 17.98 5.70 -14.04
CA PRO A 168 18.58 6.93 -14.51
C PRO A 168 17.58 8.10 -14.44
N LEU A 169 17.61 8.84 -13.33
CA LEU A 169 16.86 10.08 -13.13
C LEU A 169 17.52 11.24 -13.89
N ASN A 170 16.70 12.13 -14.45
CA ASN A 170 17.14 13.40 -15.01
C ASN A 170 17.55 14.36 -13.87
N LEU A 171 18.34 15.38 -14.20
CA LEU A 171 18.74 16.40 -13.23
C LEU A 171 17.51 17.07 -12.62
N GLY A 172 17.42 17.07 -11.29
CA GLY A 172 16.30 17.66 -10.55
C GLY A 172 15.07 16.76 -10.42
N GLU A 173 15.00 15.65 -11.14
CA GLU A 173 13.87 14.71 -11.06
C GLU A 173 13.93 13.87 -9.78
N THR A 174 12.77 13.55 -9.23
CA THR A 174 12.56 12.82 -7.97
C THR A 174 11.65 11.64 -8.22
N ILE A 175 11.71 10.63 -7.36
CA ILE A 175 10.74 9.52 -7.36
C ILE A 175 9.59 9.90 -6.43
N GLU A 176 8.40 10.03 -7.00
CA GLU A 176 7.21 10.48 -6.28
C GLU A 176 6.39 9.31 -5.74
N VAL A 177 6.24 8.25 -6.54
CA VAL A 177 5.45 7.07 -6.19
C VAL A 177 6.29 5.82 -6.28
N ILE A 178 6.13 4.95 -5.29
CA ILE A 178 6.58 3.56 -5.31
C ILE A 178 5.33 2.71 -5.17
N SER A 179 5.10 1.83 -6.13
CA SER A 179 4.01 0.87 -6.08
C SER A 179 4.56 -0.53 -6.29
N THR A 180 4.40 -1.36 -5.28
CA THR A 180 4.89 -2.74 -5.23
C THR A 180 3.76 -3.71 -5.57
N SER A 181 4.10 -4.96 -5.75
CA SER A 181 3.17 -6.10 -5.84
C SER A 181 3.93 -7.32 -5.33
N HIS A 182 3.37 -8.51 -5.48
CA HIS A 182 4.05 -9.78 -5.15
C HIS A 182 5.39 -9.93 -5.89
N ASP A 183 5.39 -9.65 -7.21
CA ASP A 183 6.51 -9.99 -8.09
C ASP A 183 7.03 -8.85 -8.98
N PHE A 184 6.46 -7.65 -8.90
CA PHE A 184 6.86 -6.53 -9.76
C PHE A 184 6.73 -5.18 -9.06
N VAL A 185 7.43 -4.19 -9.61
CA VAL A 185 7.50 -2.85 -9.04
C VAL A 185 7.27 -1.82 -10.13
N HIS A 186 6.55 -0.76 -9.77
CA HIS A 186 6.40 0.46 -10.55
C HIS A 186 6.92 1.65 -9.73
N LEU A 187 7.70 2.53 -10.37
CA LEU A 187 8.03 3.84 -9.84
C LEU A 187 7.52 4.93 -10.78
N VAL A 188 7.00 6.01 -10.21
CA VAL A 188 6.63 7.22 -10.95
C VAL A 188 7.51 8.37 -10.51
N THR A 189 8.10 9.10 -11.47
CA THR A 189 8.91 10.28 -11.16
C THR A 189 8.10 11.57 -11.16
N SER A 190 8.68 12.67 -10.68
CA SER A 190 8.05 14.00 -10.71
C SER A 190 7.79 14.54 -12.11
N THR A 191 8.43 13.97 -13.14
CA THR A 191 8.14 14.29 -14.55
C THR A 191 7.14 13.34 -15.21
N GLY A 192 6.67 12.32 -14.49
CA GLY A 192 5.70 11.33 -14.96
C GLY A 192 6.30 10.13 -15.70
N ARG A 193 7.65 9.98 -15.69
CA ARG A 193 8.29 8.79 -16.24
C ARG A 193 8.00 7.60 -15.34
N ILE A 194 7.80 6.44 -15.95
CA ILE A 194 7.50 5.19 -15.24
C ILE A 194 8.65 4.23 -15.40
N PHE A 195 9.20 3.77 -14.27
CA PHE A 195 10.16 2.66 -14.24
C PHE A 195 9.46 1.40 -13.75
N VAL A 196 9.74 0.28 -14.41
CA VAL A 196 9.18 -1.04 -14.06
C VAL A 196 10.23 -2.13 -14.08
N TRP A 197 10.06 -3.13 -13.23
CA TRP A 197 10.84 -4.38 -13.25
C TRP A 197 10.12 -5.49 -12.48
N GLY A 198 10.70 -6.69 -12.50
CA GLY A 198 10.11 -7.92 -11.99
C GLY A 198 9.33 -8.68 -13.06
N GLN A 199 8.28 -9.38 -12.62
CA GLN A 199 7.44 -10.21 -13.47
C GLN A 199 6.54 -9.41 -14.40
N ASN A 200 6.42 -9.83 -15.66
CA ASN A 200 5.50 -9.24 -16.64
C ASN A 200 4.77 -10.30 -17.49
N SER A 201 4.70 -11.55 -17.04
CA SER A 201 4.09 -12.65 -17.83
C SER A 201 2.66 -12.38 -18.30
N ASN A 202 1.93 -11.52 -17.60
CA ASN A 202 0.55 -11.15 -17.92
C ASN A 202 0.40 -9.67 -18.30
N GLY A 203 1.49 -8.97 -18.63
CA GLY A 203 1.44 -7.59 -19.14
C GLY A 203 1.28 -6.52 -18.05
N TYR A 204 1.70 -6.82 -16.82
CA TYR A 204 1.66 -5.89 -15.68
C TYR A 204 2.45 -4.60 -15.90
N PHE A 205 3.36 -4.54 -16.86
CA PHE A 205 4.07 -3.32 -17.22
C PHE A 205 3.24 -2.36 -18.09
N GLY A 206 2.16 -2.80 -18.74
CA GLY A 206 1.34 -1.89 -19.58
C GLY A 206 2.02 -1.43 -20.88
N ASN A 207 3.13 -2.04 -21.28
CA ASN A 207 3.92 -1.64 -22.45
C ASN A 207 3.62 -2.47 -23.72
N GLY A 208 2.48 -3.17 -23.76
CA GLY A 208 2.03 -3.95 -24.91
C GLY A 208 2.77 -5.27 -25.13
N ASN A 209 3.63 -5.70 -24.19
CA ASN A 209 4.29 -6.99 -24.23
C ASN A 209 4.28 -7.66 -22.85
N THR A 210 4.74 -8.92 -22.80
CA THR A 210 4.75 -9.75 -21.59
C THR A 210 6.17 -10.17 -21.17
N THR A 211 7.17 -9.36 -21.51
CA THR A 211 8.57 -9.67 -21.20
C THR A 211 8.94 -9.12 -19.83
N SER A 212 9.30 -10.00 -18.89
CA SER A 212 9.80 -9.65 -17.56
C SER A 212 11.16 -8.96 -17.63
N SER A 213 11.52 -8.18 -16.60
CA SER A 213 12.82 -7.51 -16.52
C SER A 213 13.44 -7.69 -15.14
N LEU A 214 14.70 -8.12 -15.06
CA LEU A 214 15.42 -8.27 -13.79
C LEU A 214 16.06 -6.96 -13.31
N SER A 215 15.98 -5.89 -14.11
CA SER A 215 16.46 -4.56 -13.78
C SER A 215 15.41 -3.51 -14.17
N PRO A 216 15.34 -2.36 -13.46
CA PRO A 216 14.49 -1.25 -13.84
C PRO A 216 14.65 -0.87 -15.31
N ILE A 217 13.52 -0.80 -16.03
CA ILE A 217 13.44 -0.26 -17.38
C ILE A 217 12.44 0.90 -17.37
N ILE A 218 12.74 1.94 -18.14
CA ILE A 218 11.76 2.98 -18.42
C ILE A 218 10.75 2.47 -19.45
N ILE A 219 9.48 2.75 -19.20
CA ILE A 219 8.40 2.49 -20.15
C ILE A 219 7.59 3.76 -20.39
N GLU A 220 7.01 3.85 -21.57
CA GLU A 220 5.99 4.83 -21.93
C GLU A 220 4.75 4.03 -22.35
N PRO A 221 3.89 3.63 -21.40
CA PRO A 221 2.62 2.98 -21.74
C PRO A 221 1.80 3.89 -22.65
N ASN A 222 1.01 3.29 -23.55
CA ASN A 222 0.17 4.08 -24.47
C ASN A 222 -1.07 4.64 -23.73
N PHE A 223 -0.85 5.67 -22.91
CA PHE A 223 -1.92 6.36 -22.18
C PHE A 223 -2.64 7.42 -23.03
N GLU A 224 -2.10 7.80 -24.19
CA GLU A 224 -2.64 8.89 -25.02
C GLU A 224 -2.84 10.19 -24.20
N LEU A 225 -1.77 10.62 -23.51
CA LEU A 225 -1.77 11.81 -22.66
C LEU A 225 -1.93 13.12 -23.44
N GLY A 226 -2.69 14.05 -22.88
CA GLY A 226 -2.80 15.42 -23.36
C GLY A 226 -1.47 16.18 -23.21
N VAL A 227 -1.36 17.35 -23.85
CA VAL A 227 -0.14 18.16 -23.78
C VAL A 227 0.12 18.62 -22.34
N GLY A 228 1.22 18.15 -21.75
CA GLY A 228 1.64 18.51 -20.39
C GLY A 228 1.00 17.66 -19.28
N GLU A 229 0.08 16.77 -19.63
CA GLU A 229 -0.47 15.78 -18.71
C GLU A 229 0.56 14.70 -18.42
N LYS A 230 0.60 14.23 -17.17
CA LYS A 230 1.52 13.20 -16.72
C LYS A 230 0.84 12.22 -15.78
N ILE A 231 1.35 11.00 -15.71
CA ILE A 231 0.99 10.07 -14.64
C ILE A 231 1.63 10.57 -13.34
N ASN A 232 0.85 10.70 -12.28
CA ASN A 232 1.32 11.11 -10.96
C ASN A 232 1.01 10.09 -9.85
N TYR A 233 0.21 9.06 -10.17
CA TYR A 233 -0.17 8.01 -9.24
C TYR A 233 -0.22 6.65 -9.96
N ILE A 234 0.29 5.61 -9.29
CA ILE A 234 0.16 4.21 -9.70
C ILE A 234 -0.14 3.37 -8.47
N SER A 235 -1.06 2.41 -8.61
CA SER A 235 -1.40 1.42 -7.60
C SER A 235 -1.45 0.04 -8.24
N ALA A 236 -0.50 -0.81 -7.86
CA ALA A 236 -0.34 -2.16 -8.34
C ALA A 236 -0.99 -3.15 -7.37
N ALA A 237 -1.92 -3.92 -7.90
CA ALA A 237 -2.50 -5.08 -7.25
C ALA A 237 -1.66 -6.34 -7.51
N TYR A 238 -2.18 -7.49 -7.10
CA TYR A 238 -1.57 -8.80 -7.38
C TYR A 238 -1.49 -9.11 -8.89
N GLU A 239 -2.51 -8.71 -9.64
CA GLU A 239 -2.71 -9.13 -11.04
C GLU A 239 -3.01 -7.98 -12.01
N TYR A 240 -3.14 -6.76 -11.52
CA TYR A 240 -3.52 -5.59 -12.33
C TYR A 240 -2.93 -4.32 -11.74
N VAL A 241 -2.96 -3.25 -12.52
CA VAL A 241 -2.37 -1.98 -12.14
C VAL A 241 -3.29 -0.86 -12.57
N PHE A 242 -3.49 0.09 -11.67
CA PHE A 242 -4.17 1.36 -11.95
C PHE A 242 -3.17 2.51 -12.03
N ALA A 243 -3.48 3.50 -12.85
CA ALA A 243 -2.80 4.78 -12.86
C ALA A 243 -3.80 5.93 -12.86
N ILE A 244 -3.44 7.04 -12.22
CA ILE A 244 -4.16 8.31 -12.32
C ILE A 244 -3.21 9.35 -12.91
N SER A 245 -3.73 10.17 -13.83
CA SER A 245 -3.01 11.30 -14.39
C SER A 245 -3.21 12.60 -13.59
N SER A 246 -2.42 13.61 -13.90
CA SER A 246 -2.58 14.97 -13.37
C SER A 246 -3.90 15.65 -13.73
N GLU A 247 -4.65 15.10 -14.69
CA GLU A 247 -5.99 15.55 -15.10
C GLU A 247 -7.09 14.61 -14.59
N TYR A 248 -6.77 13.75 -13.61
CA TYR A 248 -7.67 12.77 -12.98
C TYR A 248 -8.23 11.72 -13.93
N ARG A 249 -7.54 11.43 -15.04
CA ARG A 249 -7.89 10.31 -15.91
C ARG A 249 -7.41 9.02 -15.28
N VAL A 250 -8.28 8.01 -15.27
CA VAL A 250 -8.02 6.72 -14.64
C VAL A 250 -7.75 5.67 -15.71
N PHE A 251 -6.63 4.98 -15.58
CA PHE A 251 -6.22 3.91 -16.47
C PHE A 251 -6.07 2.60 -15.72
N VAL A 252 -6.35 1.49 -16.38
CA VAL A 252 -6.17 0.13 -15.83
C VAL A 252 -5.57 -0.81 -16.86
N TRP A 253 -4.71 -1.72 -16.42
CA TRP A 253 -4.19 -2.83 -17.22
C TRP A 253 -3.83 -4.04 -16.35
N GLY A 254 -3.47 -5.15 -16.97
CA GLY A 254 -3.22 -6.44 -16.35
C GLY A 254 -4.39 -7.41 -16.54
N ILE A 255 -4.58 -8.31 -15.58
CA ILE A 255 -5.60 -9.35 -15.63
C ILE A 255 -6.89 -8.87 -14.99
N ASN A 256 -8.01 -9.03 -15.71
CA ASN A 256 -9.35 -8.69 -15.22
C ASN A 256 -10.12 -9.94 -14.79
N TYR A 257 -9.56 -10.75 -13.89
CA TYR A 257 -10.32 -11.83 -13.25
C TYR A 257 -11.32 -11.23 -12.27
N ASP A 258 -12.48 -11.88 -12.12
CA ASP A 258 -13.51 -11.51 -11.14
C ASP A 258 -13.95 -10.03 -11.22
N SER A 259 -13.83 -9.42 -12.40
CA SER A 259 -14.13 -7.99 -12.62
C SER A 259 -13.37 -7.04 -11.69
N ALA A 260 -12.11 -7.36 -11.35
CA ALA A 260 -11.27 -6.55 -10.47
C ALA A 260 -11.04 -5.11 -10.97
N PHE A 261 -11.22 -4.84 -12.26
CA PHE A 261 -11.17 -3.47 -12.81
C PHE A 261 -12.35 -2.61 -12.35
N GLY A 262 -13.40 -3.24 -11.83
CA GLY A 262 -14.56 -2.60 -11.25
C GLY A 262 -15.55 -2.01 -12.23
N VAL A 263 -15.23 -1.91 -13.51
CA VAL A 263 -16.14 -1.38 -14.54
C VAL A 263 -16.41 -2.44 -15.61
N ALA A 264 -17.52 -2.30 -16.33
CA ALA A 264 -17.87 -3.13 -17.49
C ALA A 264 -16.98 -2.79 -18.70
N THR A 265 -15.66 -2.96 -18.55
CA THR A 265 -14.63 -2.75 -19.57
C THR A 265 -13.95 -4.10 -19.86
N PRO A 266 -13.12 -4.21 -20.92
CA PRO A 266 -12.86 -5.50 -21.56
C PRO A 266 -12.01 -6.44 -20.71
N SER A 267 -11.90 -7.67 -21.22
CA SER A 267 -10.93 -8.69 -20.81
C SER A 267 -9.54 -8.13 -20.53
N SER A 268 -8.73 -8.89 -19.78
CA SER A 268 -7.31 -8.62 -19.49
C SER A 268 -6.56 -7.92 -20.63
N SER A 269 -5.74 -6.93 -20.30
CA SER A 269 -5.01 -6.09 -21.25
C SER A 269 -3.56 -5.89 -20.81
N ASN A 270 -2.63 -5.91 -21.77
CA ASN A 270 -1.22 -5.58 -21.51
C ASN A 270 -0.85 -4.14 -21.92
N THR A 271 -1.86 -3.31 -22.22
CA THR A 271 -1.75 -1.86 -22.40
C THR A 271 -2.80 -1.14 -21.55
N PRO A 272 -2.53 0.08 -21.06
CA PRO A 272 -3.51 0.89 -20.34
C PRO A 272 -4.81 1.04 -21.12
N ILE A 273 -5.93 0.87 -20.42
CA ILE A 273 -7.27 1.20 -20.88
C ILE A 273 -7.77 2.34 -20.01
N GLU A 274 -8.18 3.43 -20.65
CA GLU A 274 -8.83 4.52 -19.92
C GLU A 274 -10.25 4.12 -19.50
N ILE A 275 -10.58 4.32 -18.23
CA ILE A 275 -11.88 3.99 -17.64
C ILE A 275 -12.54 5.18 -16.92
N THR A 276 -12.03 6.39 -17.14
CA THR A 276 -12.49 7.62 -16.48
C THR A 276 -14.00 7.83 -16.63
N GLU A 277 -14.52 7.75 -17.87
CA GLU A 277 -15.96 7.92 -18.14
C GLU A 277 -16.78 6.82 -17.45
N ALA A 278 -16.31 5.57 -17.50
CA ALA A 278 -17.01 4.44 -16.89
C ALA A 278 -17.10 4.56 -15.36
N LEU A 279 -16.11 5.15 -14.69
CA LEU A 279 -16.17 5.44 -13.26
C LEU A 279 -17.04 6.67 -12.95
N SER A 280 -17.08 7.65 -13.85
CA SER A 280 -17.88 8.87 -13.69
C SER A 280 -19.39 8.59 -13.61
N ASP A 281 -19.86 7.55 -14.30
CA ASP A 281 -21.24 7.05 -14.21
C ASP A 281 -21.64 6.65 -12.78
N TYR A 282 -20.67 6.38 -11.90
CA TYR A 282 -20.88 5.99 -10.51
C TYR A 282 -20.51 7.09 -9.53
N LEU A 283 -19.27 7.61 -9.59
CA LEU A 283 -18.72 8.46 -8.54
C LEU A 283 -19.09 9.94 -8.67
N ASN A 284 -19.52 10.41 -9.85
CA ASN A 284 -19.86 11.81 -10.16
C ASN A 284 -18.76 12.87 -9.88
N TYR A 285 -17.62 12.46 -9.34
CA TYR A 285 -16.47 13.29 -8.98
C TYR A 285 -15.17 12.59 -9.39
N PRO A 286 -14.11 13.35 -9.73
CA PRO A 286 -12.80 12.79 -10.09
C PRO A 286 -12.28 11.80 -9.04
N VAL A 287 -11.76 10.67 -9.50
CA VAL A 287 -11.02 9.71 -8.65
C VAL A 287 -9.63 10.27 -8.38
N ILE A 288 -9.26 10.34 -7.11
CA ILE A 288 -7.99 10.92 -6.66
C ILE A 288 -7.06 9.88 -6.04
N GLU A 289 -7.60 8.73 -5.63
CA GLU A 289 -6.84 7.65 -5.01
C GLU A 289 -7.50 6.30 -5.32
N ILE A 290 -6.68 5.25 -5.50
CA ILE A 290 -7.13 3.89 -5.78
C ILE A 290 -6.32 2.93 -4.92
N ILE A 291 -6.99 2.28 -3.98
CA ILE A 291 -6.37 1.27 -3.11
C ILE A 291 -6.71 -0.10 -3.68
N THR A 292 -5.67 -0.88 -3.96
CA THR A 292 -5.84 -2.22 -4.55
C THR A 292 -5.39 -3.30 -3.58
N GLY A 293 -6.27 -4.27 -3.29
CA GLY A 293 -5.92 -5.53 -2.64
C GLY A 293 -5.68 -6.65 -3.66
N GLY A 294 -5.76 -7.92 -3.23
CA GLY A 294 -5.52 -9.06 -4.12
C GLY A 294 -6.41 -9.06 -5.37
N ARG A 295 -7.74 -8.97 -5.20
CA ARG A 295 -8.73 -8.84 -6.29
C ARG A 295 -9.89 -7.90 -5.97
N ALA A 296 -9.71 -7.03 -4.98
CA ALA A 296 -10.67 -6.00 -4.60
C ALA A 296 -10.02 -4.63 -4.81
N THR A 297 -10.80 -3.69 -5.32
CA THR A 297 -10.37 -2.33 -5.60
C THR A 297 -11.29 -1.35 -4.89
N THR A 298 -10.70 -0.37 -4.20
CA THR A 298 -11.41 0.78 -3.62
C THR A 298 -11.01 2.03 -4.37
N PHE A 299 -12.00 2.75 -4.88
CA PHE A 299 -11.88 4.06 -5.53
C PHE A 299 -12.30 5.15 -4.56
N ILE A 300 -11.49 6.19 -4.43
CA ILE A 300 -11.79 7.37 -3.62
C ILE A 300 -11.91 8.57 -4.54
N SER A 301 -13.07 9.22 -4.51
CA SER A 301 -13.30 10.46 -5.26
C SER A 301 -12.89 11.70 -4.47
N SER A 302 -12.69 12.81 -5.18
CA SER A 302 -12.43 14.14 -4.61
C SER A 302 -13.53 14.68 -3.69
N ALA A 303 -14.74 14.13 -3.75
CA ALA A 303 -15.83 14.44 -2.81
C ALA A 303 -15.82 13.52 -1.57
N GLY A 304 -14.80 12.67 -1.41
CA GLY A 304 -14.72 11.69 -0.33
C GLY A 304 -15.72 10.53 -0.47
N THR A 305 -16.35 10.35 -1.63
CA THR A 305 -17.18 9.17 -1.93
C THR A 305 -16.28 7.98 -2.19
N LEU A 306 -16.60 6.85 -1.53
CA LEU A 306 -15.93 5.58 -1.70
C LEU A 306 -16.73 4.68 -2.64
N ALA A 307 -16.05 3.94 -3.50
CA ALA A 307 -16.67 2.84 -4.23
C ALA A 307 -15.75 1.62 -4.23
N THR A 308 -16.32 0.43 -4.07
CA THR A 308 -15.56 -0.83 -4.07
C THR A 308 -16.03 -1.73 -5.21
N ALA A 309 -15.13 -2.55 -5.74
CA ALA A 309 -15.45 -3.50 -6.80
C ALA A 309 -14.50 -4.71 -6.82
N GLY A 310 -14.90 -5.76 -7.55
CA GLY A 310 -14.12 -6.98 -7.71
C GLY A 310 -14.64 -8.14 -6.86
N THR A 311 -13.73 -8.95 -6.33
CA THR A 311 -14.08 -10.14 -5.55
C THR A 311 -14.61 -9.75 -4.16
N SER A 312 -15.76 -10.32 -3.76
CA SER A 312 -16.31 -10.25 -2.40
C SER A 312 -16.38 -11.61 -1.72
N LEU A 313 -15.60 -12.63 -2.13
CA LEU A 313 -15.66 -14.00 -1.58
C LEU A 313 -15.74 -14.08 -0.04
N TYR A 314 -15.20 -13.06 0.61
CA TYR A 314 -15.11 -12.91 2.03
C TYR A 314 -15.99 -11.73 2.52
N GLY A 315 -16.38 -10.76 1.69
CA GLY A 315 -17.05 -9.50 2.12
C GLY A 315 -16.09 -8.31 2.16
N GLN A 316 -14.89 -8.46 1.55
CA GLN A 316 -13.84 -7.44 1.49
C GLN A 316 -14.24 -6.15 0.75
N LEU A 317 -15.43 -6.11 0.16
CA LEU A 317 -16.00 -4.92 -0.46
C LEU A 317 -16.81 -4.07 0.52
N GLY A 318 -16.92 -4.48 1.79
CA GLY A 318 -17.69 -3.77 2.82
C GLY A 318 -19.16 -4.14 2.78
N ASP A 319 -19.49 -5.39 2.46
CA ASP A 319 -20.86 -5.88 2.60
C ASP A 319 -20.93 -7.32 3.07
N THR A 320 -22.11 -7.71 3.54
CA THR A 320 -22.38 -9.09 3.94
C THR A 320 -22.60 -10.01 2.73
N ASP A 321 -22.45 -9.51 1.50
CA ASP A 321 -22.68 -10.27 0.28
C ASP A 321 -21.34 -10.85 -0.20
N THR A 322 -21.30 -12.17 -0.39
CA THR A 322 -20.09 -12.84 -0.85
C THR A 322 -19.98 -12.92 -2.37
N ALA A 323 -20.93 -12.33 -3.09
CA ALA A 323 -20.95 -12.29 -4.54
C ALA A 323 -19.85 -11.38 -5.11
N ILE A 324 -19.29 -11.79 -6.25
CA ILE A 324 -18.37 -10.95 -7.02
C ILE A 324 -19.14 -9.74 -7.56
N LEU A 325 -18.63 -8.53 -7.32
CA LEU A 325 -19.21 -7.29 -7.82
C LEU A 325 -18.56 -6.89 -9.15
N HIS A 326 -19.34 -7.04 -10.21
CA HIS A 326 -18.92 -6.71 -11.58
C HIS A 326 -18.98 -5.21 -11.92
N THR A 327 -19.52 -4.40 -11.01
CA THR A 327 -19.69 -2.94 -11.13
C THR A 327 -19.37 -2.30 -9.79
N PRO A 328 -18.88 -1.03 -9.74
CA PRO A 328 -18.50 -0.42 -8.48
C PRO A 328 -19.76 -0.19 -7.65
N LYS A 329 -19.72 -0.66 -6.40
CA LYS A 329 -20.74 -0.34 -5.42
C LYS A 329 -20.30 0.91 -4.67
N ILE A 330 -21.18 1.90 -4.68
CA ILE A 330 -20.90 3.20 -4.06
C ILE A 330 -21.31 3.15 -2.60
N TYR A 331 -20.38 3.58 -1.75
CA TYR A 331 -20.58 3.82 -0.33
C TYR A 331 -20.61 5.33 -0.12
N VAL A 332 -21.81 5.91 -0.18
CA VAL A 332 -22.02 7.30 0.22
C VAL A 332 -22.18 7.32 1.73
N THR A 333 -21.11 7.65 2.44
CA THR A 333 -21.23 8.07 3.83
C THR A 333 -21.48 9.57 3.82
N GLU A 334 -22.71 9.99 4.08
CA GLU A 334 -22.98 11.39 4.36
C GLU A 334 -22.17 11.80 5.60
N VAL A 335 -21.14 12.63 5.43
CA VAL A 335 -20.42 13.22 6.57
C VAL A 335 -21.25 14.39 7.05
N TYR A 336 -22.19 14.12 7.95
CA TYR A 336 -22.92 15.17 8.64
C TYR A 336 -22.11 15.63 9.85
N ASP A 337 -21.56 16.84 9.77
CA ASP A 337 -21.23 17.61 10.97
C ASP A 337 -22.55 18.13 11.57
N LEU A 338 -23.08 17.40 12.57
CA LEU A 338 -24.30 17.78 13.27
C LEU A 338 -24.13 19.01 14.20
N LEU A 339 -22.91 19.55 14.33
CA LEU A 339 -22.61 20.72 15.17
C LEU A 339 -22.52 22.03 14.37
N TYR A 340 -22.09 22.00 13.10
CA TYR A 340 -21.81 23.22 12.34
C TYR A 340 -22.58 23.43 11.03
N GLU A 341 -23.41 22.49 10.57
CA GLU A 341 -24.09 22.57 9.26
C GLU A 341 -23.10 22.95 8.12
N SER A 342 -21.86 22.47 8.18
CA SER A 342 -20.81 22.81 7.21
C SER A 342 -19.98 21.60 6.77
N VAL A 343 -19.48 21.65 5.54
CA VAL A 343 -18.58 20.65 4.95
C VAL A 343 -17.22 20.74 5.64
N ILE A 344 -16.74 19.64 6.21
CA ILE A 344 -15.42 19.54 6.85
C ILE A 344 -14.33 19.55 5.76
N ASP A 345 -13.26 20.32 6.01
CA ASP A 345 -12.04 20.33 5.20
C ASP A 345 -11.32 18.98 5.35
N HIS A 346 -11.09 18.28 4.24
CA HIS A 346 -10.59 16.90 4.26
C HIS A 346 -9.07 16.86 4.53
N GLU A 347 -8.66 16.53 5.76
CA GLU A 347 -7.35 15.91 5.97
C GLU A 347 -7.48 14.42 5.62
N PHE A 348 -6.73 13.99 4.60
CA PHE A 348 -6.82 12.64 4.02
C PHE A 348 -6.18 11.61 4.97
N ILE A 349 -6.89 10.50 5.22
CA ILE A 349 -6.29 9.28 5.77
C ILE A 349 -5.69 8.52 4.59
N THR A 350 -4.39 8.23 4.64
CA THR A 350 -3.72 7.39 3.63
C THR A 350 -3.90 5.92 3.98
N PHE A 351 -4.36 5.13 3.01
CA PHE A 351 -4.49 3.68 3.12
C PHE A 351 -3.52 3.01 2.16
N GLU A 352 -2.72 2.06 2.65
CA GLU A 352 -1.78 1.31 1.82
C GLU A 352 -1.86 -0.16 2.20
N GLY A 353 -2.25 -1.09 1.33
CA GLY A 353 -2.30 -2.49 1.77
C GLY A 353 -2.58 -3.50 0.69
N TYR A 354 -2.01 -4.69 0.87
CA TYR A 354 -2.22 -5.89 0.08
C TYR A 354 -3.09 -6.86 0.88
N VAL A 355 -4.01 -7.58 0.24
CA VAL A 355 -4.86 -8.58 0.92
C VAL A 355 -4.83 -9.88 0.12
N PHE A 356 -4.40 -10.97 0.77
CA PHE A 356 -4.31 -12.32 0.20
C PHE A 356 -5.08 -13.33 1.06
N ASP A 357 -5.71 -14.33 0.42
CA ASP A 357 -6.39 -15.51 0.98
C ASP A 357 -6.78 -15.49 2.48
N GLY A 358 -7.83 -14.75 2.81
CA GLY A 358 -8.80 -15.22 3.82
C GLY A 358 -8.93 -14.46 5.14
N TRP A 359 -8.23 -13.36 5.41
CA TRP A 359 -8.53 -12.47 6.55
C TRP A 359 -8.23 -11.00 6.20
N TYR A 360 -8.99 -10.06 6.75
CA TYR A 360 -9.41 -8.84 6.05
C TYR A 360 -8.93 -7.52 6.66
N CYS A 361 -8.87 -6.49 5.82
CA CYS A 361 -8.99 -5.07 6.17
C CYS A 361 -10.34 -4.57 5.63
N GLU A 362 -11.25 -4.10 6.47
CA GLU A 362 -12.48 -3.45 6.03
C GLU A 362 -12.13 -2.03 5.56
N VAL A 363 -12.57 -1.64 4.36
CA VAL A 363 -12.63 -0.22 3.98
C VAL A 363 -14.05 0.26 4.23
N GLU A 364 -14.42 0.32 5.50
CA GLU A 364 -15.38 1.31 5.96
C GLU A 364 -14.57 2.35 6.74
N ARG A 365 -14.76 3.63 6.39
CA ARG A 365 -14.12 4.77 7.05
C ARG A 365 -13.98 4.58 8.57
N ILE A 366 -12.77 4.76 9.09
CA ILE A 366 -12.62 5.52 10.34
C ILE A 366 -12.62 6.98 9.94
N LEU A 367 -13.80 7.59 9.85
CA LEU A 367 -13.93 9.04 10.02
C LEU A 367 -14.29 9.25 11.48
N LEU A 368 -13.35 9.76 12.28
CA LEU A 368 -13.70 10.30 13.58
C LEU A 368 -14.09 11.76 13.36
N SER A 369 -15.40 12.03 13.41
CA SER A 369 -15.93 13.37 13.55
C SER A 369 -15.62 13.91 14.94
N ASP A 370 -15.34 15.21 15.03
CA ASP A 370 -15.22 15.98 16.25
C ASP A 370 -16.46 15.76 17.14
N TYR A 371 -16.28 15.39 18.42
CA TYR A 371 -17.40 15.14 19.34
C TYR A 371 -17.25 15.95 20.63
N THR A 372 -18.10 16.98 20.76
CA THR A 372 -18.56 17.44 22.08
C THR A 372 -20.05 17.13 22.20
N THR A 373 -20.37 16.24 23.14
CA THR A 373 -21.70 15.89 23.67
C THR A 373 -22.51 14.79 22.97
N MET A 374 -22.25 13.51 23.32
CA MET A 374 -23.32 12.51 23.44
C MET A 374 -23.05 11.50 24.58
N PRO A 375 -24.09 11.01 25.28
CA PRO A 375 -23.99 10.12 26.43
C PRO A 375 -23.81 8.65 26.00
N ALA A 376 -22.99 7.93 26.77
CA ALA A 376 -22.66 6.50 26.68
C ALA A 376 -23.71 5.61 26.00
N LYS A 377 -23.51 5.33 24.71
CA LYS A 377 -23.90 4.10 24.01
C LYS A 377 -22.92 3.87 22.86
N ASP A 378 -21.96 2.99 23.13
CA ASP A 378 -21.28 2.05 22.23
C ASP A 378 -20.89 2.57 20.83
N ILE A 379 -19.62 2.97 20.69
CA ILE A 379 -18.92 2.92 19.41
C ILE A 379 -18.37 1.49 19.30
N ASP A 380 -19.03 0.65 18.52
CA ASP A 380 -18.50 -0.66 18.13
C ASP A 380 -17.50 -0.47 16.98
N LEU A 381 -16.21 -0.61 17.27
CA LEU A 381 -15.20 -0.91 16.25
C LEU A 381 -15.44 -2.35 15.79
N TYR A 382 -16.07 -2.54 14.62
CA TYR A 382 -16.03 -3.83 13.94
C TYR A 382 -14.73 -3.91 13.15
N GLY A 383 -13.73 -4.57 13.73
CA GLY A 383 -12.69 -5.23 12.95
C GLY A 383 -13.23 -6.59 12.49
N ILE A 384 -12.84 -7.03 11.30
CA ILE A 384 -13.42 -8.22 10.69
C ILE A 384 -13.07 -9.50 11.49
N TYR A 385 -14.12 -10.18 11.92
CA TYR A 385 -14.13 -11.55 12.43
C TYR A 385 -14.25 -12.55 11.27
N MET A 386 -13.52 -13.67 11.32
CA MET A 386 -14.23 -14.96 11.23
C MET A 386 -14.29 -15.58 12.62
N LYS A 387 -15.51 -15.93 12.99
CA LYS A 387 -15.79 -16.98 13.94
C LYS A 387 -15.48 -18.28 13.21
N ASP A 388 -14.37 -18.94 13.52
CA ASP A 388 -14.23 -20.34 13.14
C ASP A 388 -15.24 -21.12 13.99
N GLU A 389 -16.29 -21.64 13.33
CA GLU A 389 -17.09 -22.72 13.90
C GLU A 389 -16.35 -24.02 13.60
N SER A 390 -15.86 -24.63 14.68
CA SER A 390 -15.25 -25.97 14.85
C SER A 390 -13.74 -26.12 14.67
#